data_AF-A0A0V0YCD7-F1
#
_entry.id   AF-A0A0V0YCD7-F1
#
_cell.length_a   1.000
_cell.length_b   1.000
_cell.length_c   1.000
_cell.angle_alpha   90.00
_cell.angle_beta   90.00
_cell.angle_gamma   90.00
#
_symmetry.space_group_name_H-M   'P 1'
#
loop_
_entity.id
_entity.type
_entity.pdbx_description
1 polymer ?
#
loop_
_entity_poly.entity_id
_entity_poly.type
_entity_poly.pdbx_seq_one_letter_code
_entity_poly.pdbx_strand_id
1 'polypeptide(L)'
;MVEELSNEIEKLSEAFGNDMSIENAWAMTTYDNCQLHMDILSSCNPKYLRLSRCDDEIYNAFREQFPDLKVDVVDEFDLKTKEMKEVHNFCK
;
A
#
# COMPACT_ATOMS: atom_id res chain seq x y z
N MET A 1 3.12 21.66 -5.21
CA MET A 1 3.86 20.44 -4.83
C MET A 1 3.00 19.18 -4.93
N VAL A 2 1.94 19.00 -4.12
CA VAL A 2 1.08 17.79 -4.21
C VAL A 2 0.26 17.76 -5.52
N GLU A 3 -0.37 18.87 -5.91
CA GLU A 3 -1.10 18.97 -7.19
C GLU A 3 -0.19 18.77 -8.41
N GLU A 4 1.03 19.28 -8.37
CA GLU A 4 2.01 19.11 -9.47
C GLU A 4 2.40 17.64 -9.63
N LEU A 5 2.66 16.94 -8.52
CA LEU A 5 2.96 15.51 -8.53
C LEU A 5 1.76 14.68 -9.03
N SER A 6 0.55 15.02 -8.61
CA SER A 6 -0.67 14.37 -9.09
C SER A 6 -0.82 14.48 -10.60
N ASN A 7 -0.61 15.69 -11.14
CA ASN A 7 -0.69 15.95 -12.58
C ASN A 7 0.41 15.22 -13.37
N GLU A 8 1.60 15.03 -12.79
CA GLU A 8 2.66 14.23 -13.42
C GLU A 8 2.33 12.74 -13.44
N ILE A 9 1.76 12.21 -12.35
CA ILE A 9 1.31 10.80 -12.28
C ILE A 9 0.22 10.52 -13.31
N GLU A 10 -0.74 11.43 -13.50
CA GLU A 10 -1.79 11.27 -14.52
C GLU A 10 -1.19 11.20 -15.94
N LYS A 11 -0.27 12.09 -16.29
CA LYS A 11 0.41 12.06 -17.59
C LYS A 11 1.18 10.77 -17.83
N LEU A 12 1.87 10.28 -16.79
CA LEU A 12 2.58 9.00 -16.87
C LEU A 12 1.60 7.84 -17.02
N SER A 13 0.49 7.85 -16.27
CA SER A 13 -0.56 6.84 -16.37
C SER A 13 -1.14 6.75 -17.79
N GLU A 14 -1.43 7.90 -18.42
CA GLU A 14 -1.90 7.94 -19.81
C GLU A 14 -0.83 7.42 -20.79
N ALA A 15 0.44 7.78 -20.58
CA ALA A 15 1.54 7.37 -21.44
C ALA A 15 1.85 5.87 -21.37
N PHE A 16 1.76 5.26 -20.18
CA PHE A 16 2.01 3.83 -19.98
C PHE A 16 0.79 2.96 -20.28
N GLY A 17 -0.44 3.47 -20.14
CA GLY A 17 -1.65 2.70 -20.41
C GLY A 17 -1.66 1.35 -19.66
N ASN A 18 -2.05 0.28 -20.36
CA ASN A 18 -2.01 -1.10 -19.84
C ASN A 18 -0.81 -1.89 -20.41
N ASP A 19 0.38 -1.32 -20.33
CA ASP A 19 1.61 -1.95 -20.81
C ASP A 19 2.10 -3.05 -19.84
N MET A 20 2.35 -4.24 -20.39
CA MET A 20 2.83 -5.42 -19.66
C MET A 20 4.13 -5.18 -18.87
N SER A 21 4.98 -4.25 -19.34
CA SER A 21 6.21 -3.88 -18.64
C SER A 21 5.95 -3.31 -17.24
N ILE A 22 4.81 -2.65 -17.02
CA ILE A 22 4.41 -2.13 -15.71
C ILE A 22 4.10 -3.29 -14.75
N GLU A 23 3.31 -4.27 -15.18
CA GLU A 23 2.98 -5.44 -14.37
C GLU A 23 4.24 -6.24 -14.02
N ASN A 24 5.15 -6.41 -15.00
CA ASN A 24 6.43 -7.08 -14.78
C ASN A 24 7.32 -6.33 -13.78
N ALA A 25 7.46 -5.01 -13.93
CA ALA A 25 8.24 -4.20 -13.01
C ALA A 25 7.65 -4.24 -11.59
N TRP A 26 6.33 -4.10 -11.48
CA TRP A 26 5.61 -4.21 -10.22
C TRP A 26 5.82 -5.57 -9.56
N ALA A 27 5.71 -6.67 -10.31
CA ALA A 27 5.89 -8.02 -9.78
C ALA A 27 7.31 -8.24 -9.23
N MET A 28 8.34 -7.79 -9.97
CA MET A 28 9.74 -7.93 -9.53
C MET A 28 10.03 -7.08 -8.28
N THR A 29 9.62 -5.81 -8.28
CA THR A 29 9.81 -4.92 -7.11
C THR A 29 9.03 -5.41 -5.90
N THR A 30 7.81 -5.92 -6.09
CA THR A 30 6.99 -6.46 -5.00
C THR A 30 7.64 -7.70 -4.40
N TYR A 31 8.17 -8.59 -5.24
CA TYR A 31 8.89 -9.77 -4.76
C TYR A 31 10.10 -9.40 -3.90
N ASP A 32 10.94 -8.47 -4.37
CA ASP A 32 12.12 -8.02 -3.64
C ASP A 32 11.74 -7.37 -2.31
N ASN A 33 10.71 -6.52 -2.30
CA ASN A 33 10.18 -5.92 -1.08
C ASN A 33 9.65 -6.97 -0.10
N CYS A 34 8.88 -7.95 -0.58
CA CYS A 34 8.37 -9.05 0.24
C CYS A 34 9.52 -9.82 0.90
N GLN A 35 10.56 -10.14 0.14
CA GLN A 35 11.74 -10.83 0.69
C GLN A 35 12.41 -10.00 1.78
N LEU A 36 12.64 -8.71 1.53
CA LEU A 36 13.22 -7.79 2.51
C LEU A 36 12.36 -7.70 3.78
N HIS A 37 11.04 -7.58 3.65
CA HIS A 37 10.13 -7.55 4.80
C HIS A 37 10.22 -8.83 5.62
N MET A 38 10.29 -10.00 4.99
CA MET A 38 10.44 -11.28 5.69
C MET A 38 11.79 -11.38 6.42
N ASP A 39 12.87 -10.90 5.81
CA ASP A 39 14.19 -10.87 6.43
C ASP A 39 14.21 -9.94 7.66
N ILE A 40 13.55 -8.78 7.58
CA ILE A 40 13.41 -7.86 8.72
C ILE A 40 12.59 -8.51 9.84
N LEU A 41 11.42 -9.06 9.51
CA LEU A 41 10.53 -9.68 10.50
C LEU A 41 11.16 -10.90 11.19
N SER A 42 12.04 -11.62 10.50
CA SER A 42 12.75 -12.77 11.06
C SER A 42 14.00 -12.40 11.86
N SER A 43 14.55 -11.20 11.68
CA SER A 43 15.80 -10.77 12.31
C SER A 43 15.62 -9.87 13.53
N CYS A 44 14.45 -9.25 13.73
CA CYS A 44 14.19 -8.36 14.86
C CYS A 44 12.79 -8.56 15.46
N ASN A 45 12.57 -8.01 16.66
CA ASN A 45 11.24 -8.02 17.27
C ASN A 45 10.34 -6.97 16.58
N PRO A 46 9.22 -7.37 15.93
CA PRO A 46 8.39 -6.45 15.14
C PRO A 46 7.80 -5.30 15.95
N LYS A 47 7.68 -5.41 17.28
CA LYS A 47 7.17 -4.35 18.15
C LYS A 47 7.97 -3.03 18.04
N TYR A 48 9.25 -3.13 17.70
CA TYR A 48 10.14 -1.97 17.58
C TYR A 48 10.41 -1.59 16.12
N LEU A 49 9.83 -2.31 15.17
CA LEU A 49 10.00 -2.04 13.75
C LEU A 49 9.21 -0.78 13.37
N ARG A 50 9.87 0.11 12.63
CA ARG A 50 9.26 1.30 12.03
C ARG A 50 9.57 1.29 10.54
N LEU A 51 8.52 1.29 9.71
CA LEU A 51 8.65 1.26 8.26
C LEU A 51 8.72 2.68 7.68
N SER A 52 8.10 3.64 8.35
CA SER A 52 8.12 5.05 8.01
C SER A 52 8.23 5.93 9.27
N ARG A 53 8.58 7.19 9.05
CA ARG A 53 8.56 8.23 10.10
C ARG A 53 7.12 8.58 10.52
N CYS A 54 6.15 8.38 9.64
CA CYS A 54 4.73 8.70 9.87
C CYS A 54 3.86 7.47 10.21
N ASP A 55 4.45 6.35 10.65
CA ASP A 55 3.70 5.12 10.99
C ASP A 55 2.54 5.37 11.97
N ASP A 56 2.77 6.17 13.01
CA ASP A 56 1.73 6.47 14.02
C ASP A 56 0.61 7.34 13.43
N GLU A 57 0.95 8.30 12.57
CA GLU A 57 -0.03 9.17 11.89
C GLU A 57 -0.92 8.36 10.94
N ILE A 58 -0.30 7.50 10.13
CA ILE A 58 -1.02 6.58 9.22
C ILE A 58 -1.92 5.66 10.02
N TYR A 59 -1.41 5.02 11.08
CA TYR A 59 -2.18 4.07 11.88
C TYR A 59 -3.38 4.74 12.56
N ASN A 60 -3.18 5.92 13.16
CA ASN A 60 -4.26 6.65 13.84
C ASN A 60 -5.34 7.08 12.84
N ALA A 61 -4.96 7.69 11.72
CA ALA A 61 -5.92 8.09 10.68
C ALA A 61 -6.69 6.88 10.13
N PHE A 62 -6.00 5.76 9.90
CA PHE A 62 -6.63 4.52 9.44
C PHE A 62 -7.66 3.99 10.44
N ARG A 63 -7.33 3.99 11.74
CA ARG A 63 -8.24 3.51 12.80
C ARG A 63 -9.40 4.45 13.09
N GLU A 64 -9.24 5.75 12.88
CA GLU A 64 -10.35 6.70 12.93
C GLU A 64 -11.36 6.44 11.81
N GLN A 65 -10.88 6.13 10.59
CA GLN A 65 -11.75 5.88 9.44
C GLN A 65 -12.31 4.45 9.40
N PHE A 66 -11.53 3.46 9.84
CA PHE A 66 -11.87 2.03 9.80
C PHE A 66 -11.65 1.37 11.18
N PRO A 67 -12.44 1.73 12.20
CA PRO A 67 -12.22 1.25 13.57
C PRO A 67 -12.38 -0.26 13.72
N ASP A 68 -13.34 -0.85 12.99
CA ASP A 68 -13.71 -2.26 13.12
C ASP A 68 -13.01 -3.18 12.11
N LEU A 69 -12.19 -2.62 11.21
CA LEU A 69 -11.52 -3.43 10.19
C LEU A 69 -10.43 -4.30 10.82
N LYS A 70 -10.55 -5.62 10.61
CA LYS A 70 -9.57 -6.60 11.07
C LYS A 70 -8.39 -6.64 10.10
N VAL A 71 -7.26 -6.11 10.54
CA VAL A 71 -6.00 -6.06 9.74
C VAL A 71 -5.17 -7.34 9.87
N ASP A 72 -5.49 -8.18 10.86
CA ASP A 72 -4.87 -9.48 11.10
C ASP A 72 -5.45 -10.59 10.21
N VAL A 73 -6.64 -10.37 9.65
CA VAL A 73 -7.32 -11.29 8.73
C VAL A 73 -7.81 -10.50 7.53
N VAL A 74 -7.03 -10.53 6.45
CA VAL A 74 -7.37 -9.88 5.18
C VAL A 74 -7.45 -10.94 4.11
N ASP A 75 -8.65 -11.15 3.56
CA ASP A 75 -8.89 -12.06 2.44
C ASP A 75 -8.94 -11.28 1.11
N GLU A 76 -8.39 -11.88 0.05
CA GLU A 76 -8.34 -11.23 -1.27
C GLU A 76 -9.73 -10.95 -1.84
N PHE A 77 -10.69 -11.86 -1.63
CA PHE A 77 -12.05 -11.67 -2.13
C PHE A 77 -12.76 -10.55 -1.38
N ASP A 78 -12.53 -10.44 -0.07
CA ASP A 78 -13.08 -9.36 0.75
C ASP A 78 -12.58 -7.99 0.28
N LEU A 79 -11.30 -7.87 -0.09
CA LEU A 79 -10.73 -6.63 -0.63
C LEU A 79 -11.35 -6.19 -1.97
N LYS A 80 -11.93 -7.12 -2.74
CA LYS A 80 -12.57 -6.82 -4.03
C LYS A 80 -14.04 -6.42 -3.90
N THR A 81 -14.61 -6.50 -2.69
CA THR A 81 -16.00 -6.10 -2.42
C THR A 81 -16.20 -4.60 -2.62
N LYS A 82 -17.46 -4.17 -2.76
CA LYS A 82 -17.77 -2.75 -2.99
C LYS A 82 -17.47 -1.92 -1.74
N GLU A 83 -17.69 -2.51 -0.57
CA GLU A 83 -17.47 -1.93 0.75
C GLU A 83 -15.97 -1.67 0.97
N MET A 84 -15.10 -2.62 0.60
CA MET A 84 -13.65 -2.46 0.74
C MET A 84 -13.02 -1.53 -0.30
N LYS A 85 -13.73 -1.17 -1.38
CA LYS A 85 -13.25 -0.12 -2.30
C LYS A 85 -13.12 1.24 -1.63
N GLU A 86 -13.88 1.53 -0.58
CA GLU A 86 -13.70 2.78 0.17
C GLU A 86 -12.36 2.82 0.93
N VAL A 87 -11.84 1.65 1.35
CA VAL A 87 -10.50 1.54 1.95
C VAL A 87 -9.42 1.96 0.94
N HIS A 88 -9.62 1.69 -0.35
CA HIS A 88 -8.69 2.15 -1.39
C HIS A 88 -8.58 3.68 -1.44
N ASN A 89 -9.64 4.41 -1.06
CA ASN A 89 -9.59 5.87 -1.01
C ASN A 89 -8.79 6.42 0.18
N PHE A 90 -8.39 5.59 1.15
CA PHE A 90 -7.52 6.02 2.25
C PHE A 90 -6.15 6.50 1.77
N CYS A 91 -5.62 5.86 0.73
CA CYS A 91 -4.28 6.12 0.21
C CYS A 91 -4.27 7.20 -0.89
N LYS A 92 -5.40 7.88 -1.15
CA LYS A 92 -5.52 8.96 -2.14
C LYS A 92 -5.48 10.32 -1.46
#